data_AF-A0AAU7PTV2-F1
#
_entry.id   AF-A0AAU7PTV2-F1
#
_cell.length_a   1.000
_cell.length_b   1.000
_cell.length_c   1.000
_cell.angle_alpha   90.00
_cell.angle_beta   90.00
_cell.angle_gamma   90.00
#
_symmetry.space_group_name_H-M   'P 1'
#
loop_
_entity.id
_entity.type
_entity.pdbx_description
1 polymer ?
#
loop_
_entity_poly.entity_id
_entity_poly.type
_entity_poly.pdbx_seq_one_letter_code
_entity_poly.pdbx_strand_id
1 'polypeptide(L)'
;MKKIITITENRKDVVKAICEITGESSRYLGVPSCGYQIGKCIVNRTGEVELPDGDEKLEEMILAGLVERGLVEREEETEGLEIKIPMGEHTGLSLKNLVFMIHSKQYLLNKAVGRKAFQVNDEFLVKLQETEPECRGEFLELLHSCKGNERNKGFYFTEDEIVFEAFPFSENEEDMGAYAKLASSMCAAALDSKRVNPAETIAENEKYYMRIWLLRLGLGGTEGKKIRQVMLANLKGHSAFRTPEEIERAKVRSRQRAEARKQAEQEVLGQAETEEDTLMNDLVNQLLSEETGITEEKEEP
;
A
#
# COMPACT_ATOMS: atom_id res chain seq x y z
N MET A 1 27.69 5.24 13.77
CA MET A 1 28.21 5.10 12.40
C MET A 1 27.01 5.12 11.48
N LYS A 2 26.97 6.06 10.55
CA LYS A 2 25.93 6.10 9.51
C LYS A 2 26.27 5.16 8.37
N LYS A 3 25.24 4.63 7.71
CA LYS A 3 25.37 3.66 6.61
C LYS A 3 24.64 4.15 5.37
N ILE A 4 25.32 4.14 4.24
CA ILE A 4 24.73 4.38 2.91
C ILE A 4 24.61 3.02 2.20
N ILE A 5 23.37 2.65 1.85
CA ILE A 5 23.07 1.43 1.11
C ILE A 5 23.21 1.75 -0.39
N THR A 6 24.03 0.97 -1.09
CA THR A 6 24.24 1.11 -2.53
C THR A 6 23.47 0.02 -3.28
N ILE A 7 23.11 0.29 -4.54
CA ILE A 7 22.32 -0.64 -5.37
C ILE A 7 23.19 -1.50 -6.31
N THR A 8 24.52 -1.39 -6.23
CA THR A 8 25.42 -2.08 -7.15
C THR A 8 25.79 -3.48 -6.69
N GLU A 9 25.91 -4.40 -7.66
CA GLU A 9 26.46 -5.74 -7.43
C GLU A 9 28.00 -5.71 -7.27
N ASN A 10 28.65 -4.66 -7.76
CA ASN A 10 30.10 -4.52 -7.77
C ASN A 10 30.56 -3.39 -6.84
N ARG A 11 30.92 -3.75 -5.60
CA ARG A 11 31.43 -2.80 -4.60
C ARG A 11 32.68 -2.04 -5.03
N LYS A 12 33.44 -2.50 -6.03
CA LYS A 12 34.61 -1.77 -6.54
C LYS A 12 34.20 -0.48 -7.25
N ASP A 13 33.01 -0.43 -7.83
CA ASP A 13 32.48 0.78 -8.48
C ASP A 13 32.17 1.85 -7.42
N VAL A 14 31.66 1.44 -6.25
CA VAL A 14 31.50 2.31 -5.07
C VAL A 14 32.85 2.80 -4.56
N VAL A 15 33.83 1.91 -4.40
CA VAL A 15 35.18 2.30 -3.96
C VAL A 15 35.79 3.32 -4.91
N LYS A 16 35.71 3.08 -6.22
CA LYS A 16 36.22 4.00 -7.25
C LYS A 16 35.51 5.34 -7.19
N ALA A 17 34.18 5.34 -7.10
CA ALA A 17 33.40 6.55 -6.99
C ALA A 17 33.78 7.38 -5.75
N ILE A 18 33.91 6.75 -4.57
CA ILE A 18 34.30 7.46 -3.35
C ILE A 18 35.72 8.04 -3.47
N CYS A 19 36.68 7.30 -4.03
CA CYS A 19 38.03 7.83 -4.29
C CYS A 19 38.02 9.06 -5.19
N GLU A 20 37.17 9.07 -6.23
CA GLU A 20 37.02 10.23 -7.13
C GLU A 20 36.35 11.43 -6.43
N ILE A 21 35.37 11.17 -5.56
CA ILE A 21 34.61 12.20 -4.85
C ILE A 21 35.47 12.85 -3.75
N THR A 22 36.19 12.06 -2.96
CA THR A 22 37.00 12.56 -1.84
C THR A 22 38.42 12.95 -2.24
N GLY A 23 38.88 12.50 -3.40
CA GLY A 23 40.28 12.62 -3.83
C GLY A 23 41.24 11.72 -3.04
N GLU A 24 40.72 10.80 -2.21
CA GLU A 24 41.53 9.92 -1.37
C GLU A 24 41.72 8.54 -2.02
N SER A 25 42.86 7.90 -1.72
CA SER A 25 43.13 6.54 -2.22
C SER A 25 42.52 5.46 -1.33
N SER A 26 41.99 4.40 -1.93
CA SER A 26 41.48 3.24 -1.19
C SER A 26 42.58 2.33 -0.64
N ARG A 27 42.43 1.84 0.59
CA ARG A 27 43.25 0.80 1.22
C ARG A 27 42.40 -0.42 1.54
N TYR A 28 42.78 -1.60 1.02
CA TYR A 28 42.11 -2.85 1.36
C TYR A 28 42.52 -3.33 2.77
N LEU A 29 41.53 -3.66 3.61
CA LEU A 29 41.75 -4.03 5.02
C LEU A 29 42.05 -5.51 5.24
N GLY A 30 41.91 -6.36 4.22
CA GLY A 30 42.15 -7.80 4.34
C GLY A 30 41.09 -8.54 5.17
N VAL A 31 41.37 -9.80 5.51
CA VAL A 31 40.46 -10.63 6.32
C VAL A 31 40.53 -10.24 7.81
N PRO A 32 39.44 -10.36 8.60
CA PRO A 32 38.14 -10.93 8.22
C PRO A 32 37.15 -9.92 7.61
N SER A 33 37.42 -8.61 7.70
CA SER A 33 36.46 -7.57 7.30
C SER A 33 36.26 -7.48 5.79
N CYS A 34 37.30 -7.74 5.00
CA CYS A 34 37.32 -7.64 3.54
C CYS A 34 36.83 -6.27 3.01
N GLY A 35 36.96 -5.22 3.82
CA GLY A 35 36.52 -3.86 3.50
C GLY A 35 37.60 -3.01 2.85
N TYR A 36 37.20 -1.89 2.27
CA TYR A 36 38.09 -0.85 1.76
C TYR A 36 37.94 0.41 2.59
N GLN A 37 39.05 0.92 3.12
CA GLN A 37 39.10 2.21 3.78
C GLN A 37 39.42 3.30 2.75
N ILE A 38 38.60 4.34 2.68
CA ILE A 38 38.84 5.56 1.89
C ILE A 38 38.69 6.74 2.85
N GLY A 39 39.83 7.25 3.33
CA GLY A 39 39.86 8.24 4.41
C GLY A 39 39.16 7.77 5.66
N LYS A 40 38.13 8.51 6.04
CA LYS A 40 37.25 8.21 7.19
C LYS A 40 36.19 7.15 6.88
N CYS A 41 35.95 6.82 5.61
CA CYS A 41 34.87 5.93 5.19
C CYS A 41 35.34 4.49 5.03
N ILE A 42 34.45 3.54 5.27
CA ILE A 42 34.71 2.11 5.03
C ILE A 42 33.63 1.55 4.11
N VAL A 43 34.03 1.00 2.96
CA VAL A 43 33.13 0.20 2.10
C VAL A 43 33.26 -1.26 2.50
N ASN A 44 32.18 -1.85 2.98
CA ASN A 44 32.21 -3.23 3.47
C ASN A 44 32.12 -4.26 2.32
N ARG A 45 32.06 -5.56 2.67
CA ARG A 45 32.01 -6.65 1.68
C ARG A 45 30.73 -6.63 0.82
N THR A 46 29.61 -6.13 1.35
CA THR A 46 28.32 -6.05 0.65
C THR A 46 28.20 -4.78 -0.21
N GLY A 47 29.13 -3.83 -0.08
CA GLY A 47 29.11 -2.58 -0.85
C GLY A 47 28.42 -1.42 -0.14
N GLU A 48 28.06 -1.59 1.13
CA GLU A 48 27.57 -0.49 1.97
C GLU A 48 28.73 0.39 2.42
N VAL A 49 28.47 1.69 2.51
CA VAL A 49 29.44 2.70 2.95
C VAL A 49 29.16 3.05 4.41
N GLU A 50 30.13 2.81 5.28
CA GLU A 50 30.09 3.17 6.69
C GLU A 50 30.87 4.46 6.91
N LEU A 51 30.23 5.47 7.51
CA LEU A 51 30.83 6.76 7.85
C LEU A 51 30.84 6.99 9.38
N PRO A 52 31.86 7.68 9.93
CA PRO A 52 31.84 8.14 11.31
C PRO A 52 30.74 9.18 11.52
N ASP A 53 30.10 9.16 12.69
CA ASP A 53 29.08 10.14 13.03
C ASP A 53 29.72 11.52 13.26
N GLY A 54 29.07 12.59 12.77
CA GLY A 54 29.49 13.98 13.02
C GLY A 54 30.19 14.70 11.86
N ASP A 55 30.30 14.09 10.68
CA ASP A 55 30.87 14.73 9.47
C ASP A 55 29.81 14.82 8.36
N GLU A 56 28.77 15.62 8.61
CA GLU A 56 27.59 15.77 7.72
C GLU A 56 27.96 16.24 6.31
N LYS A 57 28.98 17.09 6.18
CA LYS A 57 29.46 17.58 4.88
C LYS A 57 30.06 16.47 4.03
N LEU A 58 30.84 15.59 4.66
CA LEU A 58 31.45 14.45 3.96
C LEU A 58 30.38 13.46 3.51
N GLU A 59 29.39 13.21 4.37
CA GLU A 59 28.24 12.38 4.05
C GLU A 59 27.44 12.92 2.87
N GLU A 60 27.08 14.21 2.89
CA GLU A 60 26.33 14.87 1.82
C GLU A 60 27.10 14.81 0.49
N MET A 61 28.40 15.11 0.52
CA MET A 61 29.26 15.06 -0.66
C MET A 61 29.34 13.65 -1.27
N ILE A 62 29.55 12.62 -0.44
CA ILE A 62 29.61 11.22 -0.89
C ILE A 62 28.26 10.76 -1.42
N LEU A 63 27.17 11.06 -0.70
CA LEU A 63 25.82 10.69 -1.11
C LEU A 63 25.49 11.33 -2.47
N ALA A 64 25.71 12.64 -2.62
CA ALA A 64 25.46 13.36 -3.86
C ALA A 64 26.25 12.77 -5.04
N GLY A 65 27.56 12.52 -4.84
CA GLY A 65 28.42 11.97 -5.89
C GLY A 65 28.09 10.52 -6.26
N LEU A 66 27.61 9.71 -5.31
CA LEU A 66 27.15 8.34 -5.59
C LEU A 66 25.78 8.33 -6.29
N VAL A 67 24.88 9.25 -5.94
CA VAL A 67 23.59 9.45 -6.62
C VAL A 67 23.80 9.90 -8.06
N GLU A 68 24.70 10.86 -8.32
CA GLU A 68 25.04 11.32 -9.66
C GLU A 68 25.53 10.18 -10.56
N ARG A 69 26.26 9.22 -9.97
CA ARG A 69 26.79 8.04 -10.65
C ARG A 69 25.78 6.89 -10.73
N GLY A 70 24.56 7.06 -10.23
CA GLY A 70 23.52 6.04 -10.22
C GLY A 70 23.84 4.83 -9.33
N LEU A 71 24.77 4.98 -8.36
CA LEU A 71 25.17 3.92 -7.42
C LEU A 71 24.29 3.89 -6.16
N VAL A 72 23.54 4.96 -5.94
CA VAL A 72 22.53 5.13 -4.90
C VAL A 72 21.29 5.70 -5.57
N GLU A 73 20.10 5.20 -5.22
CA GLU A 73 18.84 5.79 -5.67
C GLU A 73 18.76 7.24 -5.14
N ARG A 74 18.52 8.21 -6.04
CA ARG A 74 18.22 9.58 -5.63
C ARG A 74 16.96 9.56 -4.77
N GLU A 75 17.09 9.85 -3.48
CA GLU A 75 15.93 10.24 -2.68
C GLU A 75 15.56 11.65 -3.13
N GLU A 76 14.61 11.78 -4.04
CA GLU A 76 14.06 13.09 -4.40
C GLU A 76 13.30 13.64 -3.19
N GLU A 77 13.92 14.59 -2.48
CA GLU A 77 13.25 15.49 -1.54
C GLU A 77 12.29 16.39 -2.32
N THR A 78 11.18 15.80 -2.76
CA THR A 78 10.05 16.54 -3.30
C THR A 78 9.27 17.07 -2.11
N GLU A 79 9.06 18.39 -2.03
CA GLU A 79 8.27 19.04 -0.98
C GLU A 79 6.96 18.27 -0.77
N GLY A 80 6.80 17.74 0.44
CA GLY A 80 5.62 16.98 0.82
C GLY A 80 4.44 17.90 1.10
N LEU A 81 3.24 17.40 0.90
CA LEU A 81 2.04 18.02 1.43
C LEU A 81 2.09 18.00 2.96
N GLU A 82 2.17 19.18 3.58
CA GLU A 82 2.13 19.34 5.03
C GLU A 82 0.68 19.22 5.53
N ILE A 83 0.41 18.19 6.32
CA ILE A 83 -0.90 17.95 6.95
C ILE A 83 -0.72 18.05 8.47
N LYS A 84 -1.37 19.04 9.08
CA LYS A 84 -1.36 19.27 10.52
C LYS A 84 -2.64 18.77 11.15
N ILE A 85 -2.51 17.91 12.14
CA ILE A 85 -3.63 17.36 12.89
C ILE A 85 -3.42 17.71 14.36
N PRO A 86 -4.33 18.44 15.02
CA PRO A 86 -4.22 18.72 16.44
C PRO A 86 -4.14 17.43 17.25
N MET A 87 -3.30 17.43 18.29
CA MET A 87 -3.15 16.29 19.21
C MET A 87 -4.48 15.92 19.88
N GLY A 88 -5.37 16.89 20.12
CA GLY A 88 -6.70 16.64 20.69
C GLY A 88 -6.65 15.73 21.93
N GLU A 89 -7.38 14.61 21.88
CA GLU A 89 -7.51 13.61 22.95
C GLU A 89 -6.37 12.57 22.96
N HIS A 90 -5.31 12.74 22.15
CA HIS A 90 -4.21 11.79 22.11
C HIS A 90 -3.46 11.70 23.45
N THR A 91 -3.37 10.48 23.98
CA THR A 91 -2.53 10.03 25.10
C THR A 91 -1.22 9.41 24.59
N GLY A 92 -0.28 9.13 25.49
CA GLY A 92 0.99 8.47 25.14
C GLY A 92 0.78 7.13 24.43
N LEU A 93 -0.15 6.31 24.94
CA LEU A 93 -0.52 5.02 24.34
C LEU A 93 -1.07 5.18 22.91
N SER A 94 -1.95 6.15 22.70
CA SER A 94 -2.52 6.38 21.36
C SER A 94 -1.47 6.86 20.35
N LEU A 95 -0.50 7.68 20.78
CA LEU A 95 0.61 8.13 19.92
C LEU A 95 1.58 6.98 19.62
N LYS A 96 1.87 6.13 20.61
CA LYS A 96 2.58 4.85 20.40
C LYS A 96 1.87 3.99 19.36
N ASN A 97 0.55 3.85 19.46
CA ASN A 97 -0.25 3.09 18.50
C ASN A 97 -0.18 3.69 17.09
N LEU A 98 -0.17 5.02 16.96
CA LEU A 98 0.01 5.70 15.68
C LEU A 98 1.37 5.38 15.06
N VAL A 99 2.46 5.52 15.82
CA VAL A 99 3.82 5.18 15.36
C VAL A 99 3.92 3.72 14.94
N PHE A 100 3.37 2.81 15.73
CA PHE A 100 3.35 1.38 15.40
C PHE A 100 2.51 1.09 14.14
N MET A 101 1.39 1.80 13.96
CA MET A 101 0.56 1.67 12.78
C MET A 101 1.32 2.11 11.53
N ILE A 102 1.96 3.28 11.58
CA ILE A 102 2.80 3.82 10.51
C ILE A 102 3.93 2.83 10.18
N HIS A 103 4.71 2.42 11.18
CA HIS A 103 5.81 1.46 10.98
C HIS A 103 5.33 0.16 10.35
N SER A 104 4.25 -0.44 10.88
CA SER A 104 3.72 -1.71 10.37
C SER A 104 3.24 -1.66 8.91
N LYS A 105 3.03 -0.45 8.37
CA LYS A 105 2.54 -0.20 7.01
C LYS A 105 3.53 0.61 6.17
N GLN A 106 4.70 0.98 6.69
CA GLN A 106 5.62 1.90 6.01
C GLN A 106 6.05 1.36 4.63
N TYR A 107 6.28 0.05 4.50
CA TYR A 107 6.51 -0.59 3.21
C TYR A 107 5.39 -0.31 2.18
N LEU A 108 4.13 -0.55 2.57
CA LEU A 108 2.98 -0.37 1.68
C LEU A 108 2.68 1.11 1.43
N LEU A 109 2.85 1.97 2.44
CA LEU A 109 2.68 3.42 2.31
C LEU A 109 3.70 4.01 1.33
N ASN A 110 4.97 3.62 1.46
CA ASN A 110 6.04 4.04 0.56
C ASN A 110 5.80 3.57 -0.87
N LYS A 111 5.36 2.32 -1.05
CA LYS A 111 4.99 1.81 -2.38
C LYS A 111 3.79 2.54 -2.98
N ALA A 112 2.77 2.83 -2.17
CA ALA A 112 1.58 3.55 -2.62
C ALA A 112 1.91 4.98 -3.07
N VAL A 113 2.73 5.68 -2.29
CA VAL A 113 3.19 7.05 -2.59
C VAL A 113 4.26 7.07 -3.69
N GLY A 114 4.96 5.96 -3.93
CA GLY A 114 5.97 5.84 -4.98
C GLY A 114 7.38 6.31 -4.58
N ARG A 115 7.59 6.68 -3.32
CA ARG A 115 8.89 7.11 -2.74
C ARG A 115 9.03 6.61 -1.30
N LYS A 116 10.26 6.58 -0.77
CA LYS A 116 10.54 6.24 0.65
C LYS A 116 10.20 7.41 1.57
N ALA A 117 8.91 7.70 1.69
CA ALA A 117 8.43 8.87 2.43
C ALA A 117 8.24 8.64 3.94
N PHE A 118 7.87 7.43 4.35
CA PHE A 118 7.69 7.03 5.73
C PHE A 118 8.84 6.17 6.19
N GLN A 119 9.47 6.57 7.29
CA GLN A 119 10.43 5.75 8.02
C GLN A 119 10.33 6.07 9.51
N VAL A 120 10.11 5.04 10.32
CA VAL A 120 10.23 5.18 11.79
C VAL A 120 11.64 4.80 12.20
N ASN A 121 12.22 5.59 13.09
CA ASN A 121 13.52 5.30 13.65
C ASN A 121 13.51 4.01 14.51
N ASP A 122 14.43 3.08 14.23
CA ASP A 122 14.51 1.78 14.93
C ASP A 122 14.75 1.93 16.45
N GLU A 123 15.59 2.87 16.87
CA GLU A 123 15.87 3.09 18.29
C GLU A 123 14.63 3.60 19.03
N PHE A 124 13.92 4.54 18.43
CA PHE A 124 12.64 5.02 18.94
C PHE A 124 11.59 3.91 18.99
N LEU A 125 11.52 3.07 17.95
CA LEU A 125 10.62 1.93 17.90
C LEU A 125 10.89 0.94 19.04
N VAL A 126 12.16 0.59 19.28
CA VAL A 126 12.57 -0.31 20.37
C VAL A 126 12.18 0.27 21.73
N LYS A 127 12.48 1.56 21.99
CA LYS A 127 12.09 2.21 23.26
C LYS A 127 10.57 2.22 23.47
N LEU A 128 9.79 2.44 22.42
CA LEU A 128 8.33 2.36 22.47
C LEU A 128 7.82 0.93 22.68
N GLN A 129 8.57 -0.11 22.33
CA GLN A 129 8.20 -1.49 22.64
C GLN A 129 8.48 -1.85 24.10
N GLU A 130 9.56 -1.31 24.66
CA GLU A 130 9.98 -1.55 26.05
C GLU A 130 9.22 -0.69 27.06
N THR A 131 8.76 0.50 26.63
CA THR A 131 8.07 1.47 27.48
C THR A 131 6.64 1.69 26.99
N GLU A 132 5.68 1.84 27.90
CA GLU A 132 4.31 2.23 27.57
C GLU A 132 4.04 3.62 28.14
N PRO A 133 4.18 4.68 27.33
CA PRO A 133 3.93 6.04 27.81
C PRO A 133 2.45 6.20 28.13
N GLU A 134 2.13 6.60 29.36
CA GLU A 134 0.76 6.77 29.82
C GLU A 134 0.19 8.12 29.36
N CYS A 135 1.04 9.15 29.31
CA CYS A 135 0.66 10.50 28.94
C CYS A 135 1.44 11.04 27.73
N ARG A 136 0.97 12.16 27.17
CA ARG A 136 1.61 12.84 26.03
C ARG A 136 3.04 13.29 26.35
N GLY A 137 3.27 13.79 27.56
CA GLY A 137 4.58 14.25 28.00
C GLY A 137 5.63 13.15 27.95
N GLU A 138 5.35 11.98 28.53
CA GLU A 138 6.24 10.81 28.49
C GLU A 138 6.54 10.36 27.07
N PHE A 139 5.55 10.37 26.18
CA PHE A 139 5.77 10.05 24.76
C PHE A 139 6.73 11.06 24.10
N LEU A 140 6.53 12.37 24.32
CA LEU A 140 7.38 13.42 23.75
C LEU A 140 8.80 13.36 24.33
N GLU A 141 8.96 13.03 25.61
CA GLU A 141 10.28 12.82 26.23
C GLU A 141 11.00 11.62 25.60
N LEU A 142 10.31 10.50 25.39
CA LEU A 142 10.87 9.34 24.68
C LEU A 142 11.28 9.70 23.26
N LEU A 143 10.41 10.41 22.52
CA LEU A 143 10.67 10.91 21.18
C LEU A 143 11.93 11.79 21.13
N HIS A 144 12.03 12.78 22.02
CA HIS A 144 13.20 13.67 22.11
C HIS A 144 14.47 12.91 22.48
N SER A 145 14.40 11.95 23.42
CA SER A 145 15.55 11.14 23.83
C SER A 145 16.17 10.34 22.69
N CYS A 146 15.40 10.04 21.65
CA CYS A 146 15.84 9.32 20.45
C CYS A 146 16.15 10.22 19.26
N LYS A 147 15.95 11.55 19.39
CA LYS A 147 15.90 12.48 18.24
C LYS A 147 14.90 12.02 17.19
N GLY A 148 13.71 11.64 17.65
CA GLY A 148 12.70 11.01 16.81
C GLY A 148 12.19 11.93 15.71
N ASN A 149 12.00 13.23 15.98
CA ASN A 149 11.56 14.19 14.96
C ASN A 149 12.61 14.38 13.84
N GLU A 150 13.90 14.29 14.17
CA GLU A 150 14.99 14.44 13.21
C GLU A 150 15.30 13.14 12.45
N ARG A 151 14.98 11.99 13.04
CA ARG A 151 15.35 10.66 12.50
C ARG A 151 14.18 9.90 11.89
N ASN A 152 12.94 10.25 12.23
CA ASN A 152 11.78 9.77 11.49
C ASN A 152 11.68 10.52 10.16
N LYS A 153 11.19 9.87 9.11
CA LYS A 153 10.87 10.50 7.84
C LYS A 153 9.37 10.57 7.62
N GLY A 154 8.92 11.73 7.15
CA GLY A 154 7.56 11.95 6.66
C GLY A 154 6.51 12.25 7.74
N PHE A 155 6.89 12.28 9.01
CA PHE A 155 6.04 12.76 10.09
C PHE A 155 6.87 13.17 11.31
N TYR A 156 6.34 14.10 12.09
CA TYR A 156 6.90 14.55 13.36
C TYR A 156 5.79 15.00 14.31
N PHE A 157 6.17 15.22 15.57
CA PHE A 157 5.24 15.66 16.62
C PHE A 157 5.73 16.97 17.23
N THR A 158 4.81 17.90 17.43
CA THR A 158 5.01 19.07 18.30
C THR A 158 4.25 18.87 19.61
N GLU A 159 4.23 19.87 20.49
CA GLU A 159 3.43 19.80 21.72
C GLU A 159 1.92 19.70 21.44
N ASP A 160 1.47 20.35 20.36
CA ASP A 160 0.06 20.55 20.04
C ASP A 160 -0.41 19.81 18.78
N GLU A 161 0.50 19.39 17.90
CA GLU A 161 0.16 18.88 16.57
C GLU A 161 0.95 17.62 16.19
N ILE A 162 0.28 16.76 15.44
CA ILE A 162 0.87 15.67 14.66
C ILE A 162 0.99 16.17 13.23
N VAL A 163 2.20 16.19 12.68
CA VAL A 163 2.44 16.71 11.33
C VAL A 163 2.91 15.59 10.41
N PHE A 164 2.28 15.50 9.25
CA PHE A 164 2.66 14.59 8.17
C PHE A 164 3.20 15.37 6.99
N GLU A 165 4.35 14.96 6.48
CA GLU A 165 5.02 15.50 5.27
C GLU A 165 5.35 14.39 4.26
N ALA A 166 4.95 13.15 4.56
CA ALA A 166 5.24 12.00 3.72
C ALA A 166 4.49 12.03 2.37
N PHE A 167 3.31 12.64 2.33
CA PHE A 167 2.45 12.59 1.16
C PHE A 167 2.94 13.55 0.08
N PRO A 168 2.89 13.17 -1.20
CA PRO A 168 3.37 14.03 -2.27
C PRO A 168 2.39 15.17 -2.49
N PHE A 169 2.90 16.36 -2.79
CA PHE A 169 2.07 17.43 -3.32
C PHE A 169 1.44 17.00 -4.65
N SER A 170 0.19 17.37 -4.88
CA SER A 170 -0.53 17.10 -6.13
C SER A 170 -1.33 18.34 -6.50
N GLU A 171 -1.35 18.71 -7.78
CA GLU A 171 -2.25 19.76 -8.28
C GLU A 171 -3.73 19.34 -8.22
N ASN A 172 -4.01 18.05 -8.02
CA ASN A 172 -5.36 17.53 -7.84
C ASN A 172 -5.79 17.65 -6.38
N GLU A 173 -6.70 18.58 -6.09
CA GLU A 173 -7.27 18.79 -4.75
C GLU A 173 -7.92 17.53 -4.16
N GLU A 174 -8.51 16.65 -4.98
CA GLU A 174 -9.09 15.40 -4.48
C GLU A 174 -8.03 14.41 -4.01
N ASP A 175 -6.84 14.41 -4.63
CA ASP A 175 -5.72 13.56 -4.21
C ASP A 175 -5.15 14.07 -2.89
N MET A 176 -4.95 15.38 -2.76
CA MET A 176 -4.53 16.02 -1.50
C MET A 176 -5.53 15.78 -0.37
N GLY A 177 -6.83 15.95 -0.66
CA GLY A 177 -7.91 15.66 0.28
C GLY A 177 -7.95 14.18 0.69
N ALA A 178 -7.62 13.27 -0.22
CA ALA A 178 -7.50 11.85 0.08
C ALA A 178 -6.34 11.56 1.06
N TYR A 179 -5.18 12.21 0.90
CA TYR A 179 -4.06 12.09 1.83
C TYR A 179 -4.38 12.67 3.21
N ALA A 180 -4.96 13.86 3.27
CA ALA A 180 -5.38 14.49 4.52
C ALA A 180 -6.39 13.63 5.28
N LYS A 181 -7.36 13.03 4.56
CA LYS A 181 -8.33 12.12 5.16
C LYS A 181 -7.70 10.83 5.64
N LEU A 182 -6.73 10.26 4.90
CA LEU A 182 -5.98 9.08 5.36
C LEU A 182 -5.20 9.38 6.64
N ALA A 183 -4.48 10.50 6.70
CA ALA A 183 -3.74 10.93 7.90
C ALA A 183 -4.69 11.05 9.11
N SER A 184 -5.82 11.74 8.93
CA SER A 184 -6.86 11.88 9.96
C SER A 184 -7.43 10.52 10.41
N SER A 185 -7.68 9.61 9.48
CA SER A 185 -8.16 8.26 9.79
C SER A 185 -7.12 7.41 10.52
N MET A 186 -5.83 7.58 10.26
CA MET A 186 -4.77 6.91 11.04
C MET A 186 -4.74 7.43 12.49
N CYS A 187 -4.83 8.75 12.70
CA CYS A 187 -4.93 9.34 14.04
C CYS A 187 -6.16 8.83 14.80
N ALA A 188 -7.34 8.86 14.16
CA ALA A 188 -8.58 8.36 14.75
C ALA A 188 -8.49 6.87 15.12
N ALA A 189 -7.98 6.04 14.21
CA ALA A 189 -7.81 4.61 14.48
C ALA A 189 -6.79 4.34 15.59
N ALA A 190 -5.79 5.20 15.77
CA ALA A 190 -4.82 5.11 16.85
C ALA A 190 -5.42 5.44 18.23
N LEU A 191 -6.38 6.38 18.30
CA LEU A 191 -7.17 6.67 19.50
C LEU A 191 -8.03 5.46 19.92
N ASP A 192 -8.71 4.84 18.95
CA ASP A 192 -9.63 3.73 19.22
C ASP A 192 -8.92 2.39 19.49
N SER A 193 -7.64 2.30 19.14
CA SER A 193 -6.86 1.07 19.27
C SER A 193 -6.36 0.87 20.69
N LYS A 194 -6.60 -0.32 21.26
CA LYS A 194 -5.98 -0.73 22.53
C LYS A 194 -4.53 -1.18 22.38
N ARG A 195 -4.20 -1.81 21.25
CA ARG A 195 -2.86 -2.33 20.95
C ARG A 195 -2.67 -2.45 19.43
N VAL A 196 -1.50 -2.03 18.95
CA VAL A 196 -1.06 -2.21 17.57
C VAL A 196 0.23 -3.02 17.53
N ASN A 197 0.40 -3.90 16.54
CA ASN A 197 1.66 -4.61 16.32
C ASN A 197 2.51 -3.81 15.31
N PRO A 198 3.75 -3.40 15.65
CA PRO A 198 4.58 -2.64 14.74
C PRO A 198 5.18 -3.48 13.60
N ALA A 199 5.14 -4.81 13.65
CA ALA A 199 5.80 -5.65 12.65
C ALA A 199 5.42 -5.27 11.21
N GLU A 200 6.44 -5.03 10.39
CA GLU A 200 6.25 -4.70 8.98
C GLU A 200 5.53 -5.83 8.25
N THR A 201 4.56 -5.44 7.41
CA THR A 201 3.81 -6.37 6.59
C THR A 201 4.27 -6.28 5.13
N ILE A 202 5.19 -7.16 4.73
CA ILE A 202 5.58 -7.34 3.33
C ILE A 202 4.67 -8.42 2.73
N ALA A 203 3.74 -8.00 1.89
CA ALA A 203 2.76 -8.89 1.28
C ALA A 203 3.09 -9.20 -0.18
N GLU A 204 2.92 -10.45 -0.60
CA GLU A 204 2.99 -10.81 -2.02
C GLU A 204 1.93 -10.08 -2.86
N ASN A 205 0.72 -9.93 -2.31
CA ASN A 205 -0.41 -9.22 -2.93
C ASN A 205 -0.69 -7.89 -2.23
N GLU A 206 0.15 -6.90 -2.53
CA GLU A 206 0.12 -5.57 -1.91
C GLU A 206 -1.27 -4.89 -1.99
N LYS A 207 -1.95 -4.94 -3.15
CA LYS A 207 -3.28 -4.33 -3.33
C LYS A 207 -4.33 -4.90 -2.37
N TYR A 208 -4.34 -6.22 -2.17
CA TYR A 208 -5.29 -6.85 -1.26
C TYR A 208 -5.08 -6.35 0.18
N TYR A 209 -3.85 -6.45 0.69
CA TYR A 209 -3.56 -6.09 2.08
C TYR A 209 -3.75 -4.60 2.35
N MET A 210 -3.30 -3.73 1.44
CA MET A 210 -3.54 -2.29 1.55
C MET A 210 -5.04 -2.00 1.60
N ARG A 211 -5.83 -2.60 0.70
CA ARG A 211 -7.28 -2.40 0.70
C ARG A 211 -7.91 -2.83 2.03
N ILE A 212 -7.58 -4.03 2.53
CA ILE A 212 -8.14 -4.52 3.81
C ILE A 212 -7.77 -3.60 4.96
N TRP A 213 -6.54 -3.07 4.98
CA TRP A 213 -6.14 -2.09 6.00
C TRP A 213 -6.94 -0.80 5.89
N LEU A 214 -7.12 -0.23 4.70
CA LEU A 214 -7.96 0.95 4.49
C LEU A 214 -9.41 0.72 4.95
N LEU A 215 -9.98 -0.48 4.72
CA LEU A 215 -11.31 -0.82 5.24
C LEU A 215 -11.36 -0.78 6.76
N ARG A 216 -10.32 -1.25 7.45
CA ARG A 216 -10.22 -1.21 8.92
C ARG A 216 -10.09 0.21 9.48
N LEU A 217 -9.55 1.14 8.68
CA LEU A 217 -9.53 2.58 9.00
C LEU A 217 -10.90 3.26 8.76
N GLY A 218 -11.96 2.50 8.46
CA GLY A 218 -13.27 3.06 8.13
C GLY A 218 -13.40 3.57 6.69
N LEU A 219 -12.36 3.43 5.88
CA LEU A 219 -12.32 3.95 4.50
C LEU A 219 -12.90 2.92 3.51
N GLY A 220 -14.02 2.29 3.88
CA GLY A 220 -14.75 1.32 3.05
C GLY A 220 -15.94 1.90 2.28
N GLY A 221 -16.48 3.03 2.74
CA GLY A 221 -17.62 3.70 2.12
C GLY A 221 -17.29 4.41 0.80
N THR A 222 -18.25 5.19 0.32
CA THR A 222 -18.14 6.04 -0.88
C THR A 222 -17.08 7.12 -0.69
N GLU A 223 -17.01 7.73 0.50
CA GLU A 223 -16.00 8.74 0.87
C GLU A 223 -14.57 8.19 0.75
N GLY A 224 -14.36 6.91 1.05
CA GLY A 224 -13.06 6.26 0.93
C GLY A 224 -12.69 5.84 -0.50
N LYS A 225 -13.57 6.03 -1.50
CA LYS A 225 -13.35 5.52 -2.87
C LYS A 225 -12.09 6.13 -3.49
N LYS A 226 -11.94 7.45 -3.41
CA LYS A 226 -10.79 8.17 -3.95
C LYS A 226 -9.50 7.78 -3.24
N ILE A 227 -9.52 7.68 -1.90
CA ILE A 227 -8.38 7.24 -1.11
C ILE A 227 -7.93 5.83 -1.52
N ARG A 228 -8.87 4.89 -1.65
CA ARG A 228 -8.56 3.54 -2.13
C ARG A 228 -8.00 3.57 -3.56
N GLN A 229 -8.49 4.44 -4.43
CA GLN A 229 -7.96 4.54 -5.80
C GLN A 229 -6.51 5.00 -5.80
N VAL A 230 -6.21 6.10 -5.11
CA VAL A 230 -4.86 6.69 -5.04
C VAL A 230 -3.89 5.73 -4.36
N MET A 231 -4.24 5.20 -3.19
CA MET A 231 -3.35 4.35 -2.40
C MET A 231 -3.10 2.95 -2.99
N LEU A 232 -3.93 2.51 -3.94
CA LEU A 232 -3.78 1.20 -4.60
C LEU A 232 -3.13 1.30 -6.00
N ALA A 233 -2.93 2.51 -6.53
CA ALA A 233 -2.49 2.72 -7.91
C ALA A 233 -1.12 2.09 -8.19
N ASN A 234 -0.16 2.29 -7.28
CA ASN A 234 1.24 1.88 -7.44
C ASN A 234 1.57 0.50 -6.84
N LEU A 235 0.57 -0.19 -6.30
CA LEU A 235 0.75 -1.50 -5.66
C LEU A 235 0.56 -2.65 -6.65
N LYS A 236 1.23 -3.77 -6.43
CA LYS A 236 1.04 -4.98 -7.26
C LYS A 236 -0.08 -5.89 -6.74
N GLY A 237 -0.59 -6.75 -7.63
CA GLY A 237 -1.58 -7.78 -7.29
C GLY A 237 -3.03 -7.36 -7.50
N HIS A 238 -3.95 -8.06 -6.83
CA HIS A 238 -5.40 -7.92 -7.00
C HIS A 238 -6.05 -7.45 -5.71
N SER A 239 -6.95 -6.47 -5.80
CA SER A 239 -7.61 -5.90 -4.62
C SER A 239 -8.73 -6.78 -4.03
N ALA A 240 -9.38 -7.60 -4.86
CA ALA A 240 -10.56 -8.38 -4.46
C ALA A 240 -10.22 -9.77 -3.89
N PHE A 241 -9.06 -10.33 -4.27
CA PHE A 241 -8.69 -11.70 -3.95
C PHE A 241 -7.31 -11.71 -3.31
N ARG A 242 -7.11 -12.59 -2.34
CA ARG A 242 -5.84 -12.70 -1.62
C ARG A 242 -4.83 -13.51 -2.42
N THR A 243 -5.25 -14.63 -2.98
CA THR A 243 -4.36 -15.59 -3.66
C THR A 243 -4.77 -15.87 -5.11
N PRO A 244 -3.83 -16.34 -5.96
CA PRO A 244 -4.14 -16.75 -7.33
C PRO A 244 -5.21 -17.85 -7.42
N GLU A 245 -5.24 -18.80 -6.49
CA GLU A 245 -6.23 -19.89 -6.47
C GLU A 245 -7.64 -19.37 -6.20
N GLU A 246 -7.80 -18.30 -5.43
CA GLU A 246 -9.09 -17.64 -5.24
C GLU A 246 -9.58 -16.98 -6.54
N ILE A 247 -8.67 -16.39 -7.30
CA ILE A 247 -8.96 -15.79 -8.61
C ILE A 247 -9.45 -16.87 -9.58
N GLU A 248 -8.73 -17.98 -9.69
CA GLU A 248 -9.12 -19.08 -10.58
C GLU A 248 -10.45 -19.70 -10.16
N ARG A 249 -10.67 -19.94 -8.86
CA ARG A 249 -11.97 -20.41 -8.36
C ARG A 249 -13.10 -19.42 -8.67
N ALA A 250 -12.85 -18.11 -8.60
CA ALA A 250 -13.83 -17.09 -8.94
C ALA A 250 -14.14 -17.06 -10.46
N LYS A 251 -13.12 -17.22 -11.32
CA LYS A 251 -13.30 -17.34 -12.77
C LYS A 251 -14.15 -18.55 -13.13
N VAL A 252 -13.87 -19.71 -12.54
CA VAL A 252 -14.66 -20.94 -12.75
C VAL A 252 -16.12 -20.73 -12.34
N ARG A 253 -16.36 -20.20 -11.13
CA ARG A 253 -17.74 -19.91 -10.66
C ARG A 253 -18.46 -18.92 -11.57
N SER A 254 -17.75 -17.90 -12.07
CA SER A 254 -18.34 -16.92 -12.99
C SER A 254 -18.72 -17.54 -14.33
N ARG A 255 -17.89 -18.43 -14.88
CA ARG A 255 -18.18 -19.16 -16.12
C ARG A 255 -19.37 -20.09 -15.94
N GLN A 256 -19.38 -20.90 -14.87
CA GLN A 256 -20.51 -21.78 -14.54
C GLN A 256 -21.83 -21.02 -14.39
N ARG A 257 -21.81 -19.86 -13.71
CA ARG A 257 -23.01 -19.01 -13.59
C ARG A 257 -23.48 -18.44 -14.93
N ALA A 258 -22.55 -18.05 -15.80
CA ALA A 258 -22.90 -17.55 -17.13
C ALA A 258 -23.46 -18.66 -18.03
N GLU A 259 -22.90 -19.87 -17.96
CA GLU A 259 -23.40 -21.06 -18.67
C GLU A 259 -24.77 -21.48 -18.17
N ALA A 260 -24.97 -21.57 -16.86
CA ALA A 260 -26.27 -21.88 -16.26
C ALA A 260 -27.34 -20.84 -16.61
N ARG A 261 -26.96 -19.55 -16.66
CA ARG A 261 -27.87 -18.49 -17.09
C ARG A 261 -28.28 -18.65 -18.57
N LYS A 262 -27.35 -18.99 -19.46
CA LYS A 262 -27.66 -19.23 -20.88
C LYS A 262 -28.55 -20.46 -21.07
N GLN A 263 -28.29 -21.53 -20.32
CA GLN A 263 -29.13 -22.74 -20.35
C GLN A 263 -30.55 -22.42 -19.86
N ALA A 264 -30.70 -21.69 -18.75
CA ALA A 264 -32.01 -21.26 -18.26
C ALA A 264 -32.74 -20.36 -19.27
N GLU A 265 -32.03 -19.44 -19.94
CA GLU A 265 -32.62 -18.60 -21.00
C GLU A 265 -33.07 -19.44 -22.22
N GLN A 266 -32.32 -20.48 -22.61
CA GLN A 266 -32.69 -21.39 -23.69
C GLN A 266 -33.85 -22.33 -23.31
N GLU A 267 -33.89 -22.82 -22.07
CA GLU A 267 -35.00 -23.66 -21.58
C GLU A 267 -36.31 -22.86 -21.54
N VAL A 268 -36.27 -21.61 -21.09
CA VAL A 268 -37.44 -20.72 -21.10
C VAL A 268 -37.91 -20.45 -22.53
N LEU A 269 -37.00 -20.21 -23.47
CA LEU A 269 -37.35 -20.00 -24.88
C LEU A 269 -37.96 -21.26 -25.51
N GLY A 270 -37.36 -22.43 -25.26
CA GLY A 270 -37.88 -23.70 -25.77
C GLY A 270 -39.23 -24.08 -25.15
N GLN A 271 -39.48 -23.75 -23.88
CA GLN A 271 -40.80 -23.90 -23.24
C GLN A 271 -41.85 -22.97 -23.87
N ALA A 272 -41.49 -21.72 -24.16
CA ALA A 272 -42.39 -20.79 -24.84
C ALA A 272 -42.73 -21.26 -26.27
N GLU A 273 -41.74 -21.72 -27.05
CA GLU A 273 -41.95 -22.26 -28.40
C GLU A 273 -42.85 -23.52 -28.38
N THR A 274 -42.63 -24.43 -27.42
CA THR A 274 -43.48 -25.63 -27.28
C THR A 274 -44.90 -25.32 -26.82
N GLU A 275 -45.10 -24.35 -25.93
CA GLU A 275 -46.44 -23.87 -25.57
C GLU A 275 -47.16 -23.24 -26.77
N GLU A 276 -46.46 -22.43 -27.58
CA GLU A 276 -47.00 -21.78 -28.78
C GLU A 276 -47.39 -22.81 -29.86
N ASP A 277 -46.53 -23.81 -30.12
CA ASP A 277 -46.83 -24.92 -31.03
C ASP A 277 -48.02 -25.77 -30.55
N THR A 278 -48.15 -25.97 -29.23
CA THR A 278 -49.28 -26.73 -28.66
C THR A 278 -50.59 -25.96 -28.83
N LEU A 279 -50.60 -24.67 -28.52
CA LEU A 279 -51.75 -23.78 -28.72
C LEU A 279 -52.19 -23.70 -30.19
N MET A 280 -51.22 -23.63 -31.12
CA MET A 280 -51.50 -23.63 -32.56
C MET A 280 -52.11 -24.96 -33.02
N ASN A 281 -51.58 -26.10 -32.57
CA ASN A 281 -52.13 -27.40 -32.90
C ASN A 281 -53.56 -27.58 -32.35
N ASP A 282 -53.82 -27.14 -31.12
CA ASP A 282 -55.15 -27.18 -30.53
C ASP A 282 -56.16 -26.32 -31.31
N LEU A 283 -55.76 -25.11 -31.74
CA LEU A 283 -56.60 -24.24 -32.56
C LEU A 283 -56.93 -24.85 -33.93
N VAL A 284 -55.94 -25.47 -34.60
CA VAL A 284 -56.14 -26.15 -35.89
C VAL A 284 -57.12 -27.32 -35.73
N ASN A 285 -56.97 -28.12 -34.68
CA ASN A 285 -57.88 -29.22 -34.39
C ASN A 285 -59.32 -28.73 -34.13
N GLN A 286 -59.47 -27.59 -33.43
CA GLN A 286 -60.77 -26.99 -33.18
C GLN A 286 -61.44 -26.51 -34.49
N LEU A 287 -60.71 -25.83 -35.37
CA LEU A 287 -61.24 -25.38 -36.66
C LEU A 287 -61.65 -26.55 -37.58
N LEU A 288 -60.86 -27.63 -37.61
CA LEU A 288 -61.20 -28.84 -38.37
C LEU A 288 -62.48 -29.52 -37.84
N SER A 289 -62.70 -29.49 -36.52
CA SER A 289 -63.93 -30.02 -35.91
C SER A 289 -65.17 -29.18 -36.24
N GLU A 290 -65.03 -27.86 -36.42
CA GLU A 290 -66.12 -26.97 -36.82
C GLU A 290 -66.49 -27.12 -38.32
N GLU A 291 -65.51 -27.35 -39.20
CA GLU A 291 -65.76 -27.59 -40.64
C GLU A 291 -66.42 -28.94 -40.92
N THR A 292 -66.14 -29.96 -40.11
CA THR A 292 -66.74 -31.31 -40.23
C THR A 292 -68.15 -31.41 -39.64
N GLY A 293 -68.60 -30.40 -38.88
CA GLY A 293 -69.95 -30.31 -38.34
C GLY A 293 -71.00 -29.70 -39.29
N ILE A 294 -70.62 -29.24 -40.49
CA ILE A 294 -71.52 -28.55 -41.44
C ILE A 294 -72.14 -29.49 -42.48
N THR A 295 -71.78 -30.79 -42.50
CA THR A 295 -72.27 -31.76 -43.50
C THR A 295 -73.42 -32.68 -43.07
N GLU A 296 -74.06 -32.44 -41.91
CA GLU A 296 -75.27 -33.18 -41.48
C GLU A 296 -76.50 -32.28 -41.37
N GLU A 297 -76.92 -31.66 -42.47
CA GLU A 297 -78.31 -31.17 -42.60
C GLU A 297 -78.82 -31.42 -44.03
N LYS A 298 -79.47 -32.57 -44.21
CA LYS A 298 -80.66 -32.86 -45.05
C LYS A 298 -80.60 -34.28 -45.61
N GLU A 299 -81.54 -35.12 -45.16
CA GLU A 299 -82.69 -35.56 -45.97
C GLU A 299 -83.54 -36.54 -45.15
N GLU A 300 -84.69 -36.06 -44.66
CA GLU A 300 -85.88 -36.89 -44.42
C GLU A 300 -86.61 -37.06 -45.76
N PRO A 301 -87.20 -38.25 -46.02
CA PRO A 301 -88.63 -38.38 -45.72
C PRO A 301 -89.04 -39.67 -45.01
#